data_AF-A0A950N3D1-F1
#
_entry.id   AF-A0A950N3D1-F1
#
_cell.length_a   1.000
_cell.length_b   1.000
_cell.length_c   1.000
_cell.angle_alpha   90.00
_cell.angle_beta   90.00
_cell.angle_gamma   90.00
#
_symmetry.space_group_name_H-M   'P 1'
#
loop_
_entity.id
_entity.type
_entity.pdbx_description
1 polymer ?
#
loop_
_entity_poly.entity_id
_entity_poly.type
_entity_poly.pdbx_seq_one_letter_code
_entity_poly.pdbx_strand_id
1 'polypeptide(L)'
;MIELEHRYASTLSWQKLTISADQRAALMQQTPAIVWFTGLSGAGKSTIADLVEQRLFALRHHTMLLDGDNLRHGLSRDLGFTDADRVENIRRTAEAAKLMSMAGLIVICSLISPFRAERQMACELTAPVTFFEIFVDTPLEECIRRDPKGLYAKSRAGRLRNLTGIDSPYEPPEQPDLRLATLQADAEALADRVLALLRQHGVVRSEALPRFGAAARAVS
;
A
#
# COMPACT_ATOMS: atom_id res chain seq x y z
N MET A 1 -29.73 -19.64 -5.74
CA MET A 1 -29.43 -18.32 -5.14
C MET A 1 -28.20 -17.68 -5.79
N ILE A 2 -27.05 -18.35 -5.86
CA ILE A 2 -25.81 -17.83 -6.49
C ILE A 2 -25.97 -17.47 -7.98
N GLU A 3 -26.74 -18.25 -8.76
CA GLU A 3 -27.02 -17.95 -10.18
C GLU A 3 -27.93 -16.73 -10.38
N LEU A 4 -28.81 -16.42 -9.42
CA LEU A 4 -29.67 -15.24 -9.47
C LEU A 4 -28.87 -13.99 -9.14
N GLU A 5 -27.97 -14.04 -8.15
CA GLU A 5 -27.09 -12.93 -7.76
C GLU A 5 -26.11 -12.53 -8.88
N HIS A 6 -25.53 -13.51 -9.60
CA HIS A 6 -24.67 -13.22 -10.76
C HIS A 6 -25.43 -12.55 -11.91
N ARG A 7 -26.70 -12.90 -12.12
CA ARG A 7 -27.55 -12.26 -13.13
C ARG A 7 -27.82 -10.79 -12.79
N TYR A 8 -27.99 -10.43 -11.52
CA TYR A 8 -28.17 -9.03 -11.10
C TYR A 8 -26.91 -8.18 -11.32
N ALA A 9 -25.71 -8.68 -10.99
CA ALA A 9 -24.47 -7.94 -11.22
C ALA A 9 -24.26 -7.58 -12.70
N SER A 10 -24.65 -8.47 -13.62
CA SER A 10 -24.57 -8.23 -15.07
C SER A 10 -25.54 -7.17 -15.61
N THR A 11 -26.52 -6.75 -14.81
CA THR A 11 -27.47 -5.67 -15.16
C THR A 11 -27.04 -4.28 -14.69
N LEU A 12 -25.93 -4.18 -13.95
CA LEU A 12 -25.42 -2.91 -13.44
C LEU A 12 -24.74 -2.13 -14.57
N SER A 13 -25.22 -0.92 -14.82
CA SER A 13 -24.56 0.05 -15.68
C SER A 13 -23.72 1.01 -14.83
N TRP A 14 -22.51 1.32 -15.28
CA TRP A 14 -21.68 2.35 -14.65
C TRP A 14 -22.41 3.69 -14.71
N GLN A 15 -22.71 4.25 -13.54
CA GLN A 15 -23.32 5.56 -13.43
C GLN A 15 -22.31 6.62 -13.86
N LYS A 16 -22.61 7.34 -14.96
CA LYS A 16 -21.78 8.46 -15.42
C LYS A 16 -22.01 9.65 -14.51
N LEU A 17 -21.09 9.86 -13.58
CA LEU A 17 -21.09 11.04 -12.71
C LEU A 17 -20.48 12.24 -13.43
N THR A 18 -20.99 13.44 -13.16
CA THR A 18 -20.53 14.69 -13.80
C THR A 18 -19.10 15.07 -13.39
N ILE A 19 -18.67 14.70 -12.18
CA ILE A 19 -17.35 15.05 -11.65
C ILE A 19 -16.36 13.91 -11.91
N SER A 20 -15.33 14.18 -12.71
CA SER A 20 -14.29 13.20 -13.07
C SER A 20 -13.19 13.08 -12.01
N ALA A 21 -12.40 12.00 -12.09
CA ALA A 21 -11.20 11.83 -11.27
C ALA A 21 -10.18 12.97 -11.52
N ASP A 22 -9.99 13.37 -12.78
CA ASP A 22 -9.08 14.46 -13.16
C ASP A 22 -9.50 15.80 -12.53
N GLN A 23 -10.81 16.09 -12.46
CA GLN A 23 -11.31 17.30 -11.79
C GLN A 23 -11.02 17.28 -10.28
N ARG A 24 -11.11 16.12 -9.63
CA ARG A 24 -10.78 15.97 -8.20
C ARG A 24 -9.27 16.13 -7.96
N ALA A 25 -8.46 15.50 -8.80
CA ALA A 25 -7.00 15.62 -8.78
C ALA A 25 -6.54 17.07 -9.00
N ALA A 26 -7.16 17.78 -9.96
CA ALA A 26 -6.88 19.18 -10.24
C ALA A 26 -7.21 20.10 -9.06
N LEU A 27 -8.32 19.84 -8.35
CA LEU A 27 -8.70 20.60 -7.15
C LEU A 27 -7.66 20.44 -6.02
N MET A 28 -7.10 19.23 -5.86
CA MET A 28 -6.03 18.95 -4.91
C MET A 28 -4.64 19.39 -5.40
N GLN A 29 -4.54 19.87 -6.65
CA GLN A 29 -3.28 20.18 -7.32
C GLN A 29 -2.26 19.03 -7.21
N GLN A 30 -2.73 17.80 -7.32
CA GLN A 30 -1.95 16.59 -7.06
C GLN A 30 -2.11 15.58 -8.18
N THR A 31 -1.07 14.81 -8.44
CA THR A 31 -1.13 13.63 -9.31
C THR A 31 -1.44 12.41 -8.43
N PRO A 32 -2.62 11.77 -8.56
CA PRO A 32 -2.94 10.57 -7.79
C PRO A 32 -2.07 9.40 -8.22
N ALA A 33 -1.70 8.56 -7.27
CA ALA A 33 -0.89 7.37 -7.53
C ALA A 33 -1.16 6.33 -6.45
N ILE A 34 -0.83 5.08 -6.74
CA ILE A 34 -0.84 3.98 -5.77
C ILE A 34 0.59 3.52 -5.57
N VAL A 35 1.06 3.53 -4.31
CA VAL A 35 2.38 3.07 -3.91
C VAL A 35 2.22 1.78 -3.13
N TRP A 36 2.52 0.66 -3.77
CA TRP A 36 2.21 -0.67 -3.28
C TRP A 36 3.44 -1.38 -2.71
N PHE A 37 3.56 -1.42 -1.39
CA PHE A 37 4.61 -2.14 -0.70
C PHE A 37 4.28 -3.63 -0.58
N THR A 38 5.20 -4.47 -1.02
CA THR A 38 5.18 -5.94 -0.84
C THR A 38 6.46 -6.43 -0.18
N GLY A 39 6.39 -7.56 0.52
CA GLY A 39 7.51 -8.12 1.29
C GLY A 39 7.06 -9.01 2.44
N LEU A 40 8.00 -9.79 2.99
CA LEU A 40 7.74 -10.68 4.12
C LEU A 40 7.24 -9.94 5.38
N SER A 41 6.58 -10.67 6.28
CA SER A 41 6.29 -10.15 7.62
C SER A 41 7.61 -9.78 8.32
N GLY A 42 7.67 -8.67 9.06
CA GLY A 42 8.93 -8.22 9.68
C GLY A 42 9.97 -7.59 8.73
N ALA A 43 9.71 -7.52 7.43
CA ALA A 43 10.61 -6.89 6.46
C ALA A 43 10.76 -5.36 6.65
N GLY A 44 9.81 -4.69 7.30
CA GLY A 44 9.85 -3.24 7.54
C GLY A 44 8.90 -2.40 6.66
N LYS A 45 7.98 -3.03 5.92
CA LYS A 45 6.98 -2.36 5.05
C LYS A 45 6.27 -1.20 5.74
N SER A 46 5.54 -1.46 6.83
CA SER A 46 4.73 -0.45 7.51
C SER A 46 5.58 0.70 8.06
N THR A 47 6.83 0.43 8.47
CA THR A 47 7.77 1.45 8.95
C THR A 47 8.20 2.39 7.83
N ILE A 48 8.58 1.84 6.67
CA ILE A 48 8.98 2.65 5.51
C ILE A 48 7.77 3.38 4.93
N ALA A 49 6.61 2.71 4.83
CA ALA A 49 5.38 3.29 4.32
C ALA A 49 4.89 4.47 5.19
N ASP A 50 4.98 4.35 6.52
CA ASP A 50 4.66 5.43 7.45
C ASP A 50 5.61 6.63 7.28
N LEU A 51 6.92 6.41 7.18
CA LEU A 51 7.88 7.48 6.89
C LEU A 51 7.62 8.17 5.55
N VAL A 52 7.25 7.40 4.52
CA VAL A 52 6.85 7.96 3.21
C VAL A 52 5.60 8.82 3.36
N GLU A 53 4.58 8.35 4.08
CA GLU A 53 3.36 9.12 4.35
C GLU A 53 3.67 10.43 5.09
N GLN A 54 4.45 10.37 6.17
CA GLN A 54 4.86 11.55 6.95
C GLN A 54 5.56 12.60 6.09
N ARG A 55 6.44 12.17 5.18
CA ARG A 55 7.17 13.07 4.28
C ARG A 55 6.27 13.69 3.22
N LEU A 56 5.38 12.90 2.62
CA LEU A 56 4.37 13.40 1.69
C LEU A 56 3.45 14.40 2.38
N PHE A 57 2.99 14.10 3.59
CA PHE A 57 2.18 15.00 4.40
C PHE A 57 2.91 16.32 4.72
N ALA A 58 4.19 16.25 5.08
CA ALA A 58 5.03 17.43 5.31
C ALA A 58 5.20 18.29 4.03
N LEU A 59 5.16 17.65 2.86
CA LEU A 59 5.16 18.29 1.54
C LEU A 59 3.76 18.74 1.08
N ARG A 60 2.74 18.68 1.96
CA ARG A 60 1.34 19.07 1.69
C ARG A 60 0.63 18.19 0.66
N HIS A 61 1.09 16.97 0.45
CA HIS A 61 0.36 15.99 -0.35
C HIS A 61 -0.81 15.38 0.46
N HIS A 62 -1.88 15.06 -0.25
CA HIS A 62 -3.05 14.38 0.31
C HIS A 62 -2.86 12.87 0.17
N THR A 63 -2.72 12.17 1.31
CA THR A 63 -2.39 10.74 1.34
C THR A 63 -3.43 9.92 2.10
N MET A 64 -3.37 8.60 1.88
CA MET A 64 -4.00 7.61 2.76
C MET A 64 -3.16 6.33 2.78
N LEU A 65 -2.73 5.90 3.97
CA LEU A 65 -2.06 4.63 4.19
C LEU A 65 -3.05 3.49 4.51
N LEU A 66 -3.07 2.47 3.65
CA LEU A 66 -3.81 1.23 3.81
C LEU A 66 -2.87 0.11 4.27
N ASP A 67 -2.80 -0.11 5.59
CA ASP A 67 -2.03 -1.21 6.17
C ASP A 67 -2.87 -2.49 6.29
N GLY A 68 -2.29 -3.63 5.91
CA GLY A 68 -2.98 -4.92 5.90
C GLY A 68 -3.53 -5.37 7.26
N ASP A 69 -2.92 -4.98 8.38
CA ASP A 69 -3.47 -5.30 9.70
C ASP A 69 -4.61 -4.35 10.05
N ASN A 70 -4.48 -3.05 9.73
CA ASN A 70 -5.52 -2.06 9.98
C ASN A 70 -6.81 -2.36 9.20
N LEU A 71 -6.69 -2.80 7.95
CA LEU A 71 -7.84 -3.20 7.12
C LEU A 71 -8.62 -4.37 7.74
N ARG A 72 -7.95 -5.27 8.45
CA ARG A 72 -8.58 -6.42 9.13
C ARG A 72 -9.36 -6.05 10.38
N HIS A 73 -9.25 -4.82 10.87
CA HIS A 73 -10.16 -4.29 11.88
C HIS A 73 -11.49 -3.78 11.29
N GLY A 74 -11.59 -3.62 9.97
CA GLY A 74 -12.75 -3.04 9.29
C GLY A 74 -13.11 -3.75 7.99
N LEU A 75 -12.63 -3.22 6.86
CA LEU A 75 -12.97 -3.67 5.49
C LEU A 75 -12.78 -5.18 5.25
N SER A 76 -11.80 -5.78 5.92
CA SER A 76 -11.40 -7.18 5.76
C SER A 76 -11.54 -7.99 7.05
N ARG A 77 -12.42 -7.57 7.98
CA ARG A 77 -12.60 -8.22 9.29
C ARG A 77 -13.13 -9.65 9.22
N ASP A 78 -13.83 -9.98 8.14
CA ASP A 78 -14.40 -11.30 7.85
C ASP A 78 -13.38 -12.28 7.27
N LEU A 79 -12.22 -11.80 6.81
CA LEU A 79 -11.24 -12.62 6.11
C LEU A 79 -10.26 -13.27 7.09
N GLY A 80 -10.02 -14.57 6.90
CA GLY A 80 -8.96 -15.32 7.57
C GLY A 80 -7.58 -15.10 6.93
N PHE A 81 -6.71 -16.11 7.07
CA PHE A 81 -5.35 -16.10 6.53
C PHE A 81 -5.08 -17.27 5.56
N THR A 82 -6.13 -17.89 5.03
CA THR A 82 -6.01 -18.83 3.91
C THR A 82 -5.54 -18.10 2.65
N ASP A 83 -5.04 -18.84 1.65
CA ASP A 83 -4.62 -18.22 0.39
C ASP A 83 -5.78 -17.51 -0.31
N ALA A 84 -6.99 -18.09 -0.30
CA ALA A 84 -8.18 -17.45 -0.84
C ALA A 84 -8.54 -16.14 -0.12
N ASP A 85 -8.48 -16.14 1.23
CA ASP A 85 -8.72 -14.93 2.02
C ASP A 85 -7.68 -13.84 1.75
N ARG A 86 -6.43 -14.24 1.50
CA ARG A 86 -5.34 -13.30 1.16
C ARG A 86 -5.60 -12.65 -0.20
N VAL A 87 -5.96 -13.45 -1.20
CA VAL A 87 -6.32 -12.95 -2.54
C VAL A 87 -7.49 -11.97 -2.46
N GLU A 88 -8.55 -12.32 -1.72
CA GLU A 88 -9.70 -11.42 -1.54
C GLU A 88 -9.32 -10.15 -0.76
N ASN A 89 -8.43 -10.24 0.23
CA ASN A 89 -7.93 -9.07 0.94
C ASN A 89 -7.16 -8.13 0.00
N ILE A 90 -6.32 -8.68 -0.89
CA ILE A 90 -5.62 -7.89 -1.92
C ILE A 90 -6.62 -7.24 -2.88
N ARG A 91 -7.62 -7.98 -3.37
CA ARG A 91 -8.65 -7.48 -4.27
C ARG A 91 -9.44 -6.31 -3.63
N ARG A 92 -9.92 -6.47 -2.38
CA ARG A 92 -10.63 -5.40 -1.65
C ARG A 92 -9.75 -4.16 -1.44
N THR A 93 -8.48 -4.37 -1.11
CA THR A 93 -7.52 -3.27 -0.91
C THR A 93 -7.28 -2.52 -2.23
N ALA A 94 -7.12 -3.24 -3.35
CA ALA A 94 -6.95 -2.63 -4.66
C ALA A 94 -8.16 -1.78 -5.07
N GLU A 95 -9.38 -2.28 -4.88
CA GLU A 95 -10.61 -1.52 -5.16
C GLU A 95 -10.74 -0.28 -4.26
N ALA A 96 -10.41 -0.40 -2.97
CA ALA A 96 -10.40 0.75 -2.07
C ALA A 96 -9.36 1.80 -2.51
N ALA A 97 -8.14 1.35 -2.85
CA ALA A 97 -7.08 2.21 -3.35
C ALA A 97 -7.45 2.90 -4.68
N LYS A 98 -8.16 2.20 -5.57
CA LYS A 98 -8.71 2.76 -6.80
C LYS A 98 -9.70 3.89 -6.50
N LEU A 99 -10.67 3.65 -5.61
CA LEU A 99 -11.67 4.67 -5.27
C LEU A 99 -11.03 5.90 -4.62
N MET A 100 -10.06 5.70 -3.73
CA MET A 100 -9.32 6.78 -3.07
C MET A 100 -8.43 7.57 -4.02
N SER A 101 -7.75 6.91 -4.96
CA SER A 101 -6.94 7.60 -5.98
C SER A 101 -7.82 8.33 -6.99
N MET A 102 -8.98 7.77 -7.37
CA MET A 102 -10.00 8.49 -8.15
C MET A 102 -10.54 9.73 -7.41
N ALA A 103 -10.46 9.75 -6.07
CA ALA A 103 -10.79 10.92 -5.27
C ALA A 103 -9.67 11.98 -5.21
N GLY A 104 -8.51 11.72 -5.82
CA GLY A 104 -7.37 12.65 -5.92
C GLY A 104 -6.16 12.28 -5.04
N LEU A 105 -6.24 11.21 -4.25
CA LEU A 105 -5.25 10.88 -3.22
C LEU A 105 -4.02 10.11 -3.77
N ILE A 106 -2.88 10.28 -3.11
CA ILE A 106 -1.76 9.34 -3.21
C ILE A 106 -2.00 8.25 -2.17
N VAL A 107 -2.30 7.04 -2.62
CA VAL A 107 -2.64 5.92 -1.74
C VAL A 107 -1.40 5.07 -1.52
N ILE A 108 -1.08 4.80 -0.26
CA ILE A 108 0.06 3.96 0.10
C ILE A 108 -0.51 2.64 0.64
N CYS A 109 -0.12 1.52 0.06
CA CYS A 109 -0.61 0.20 0.45
C CYS A 109 0.54 -0.59 1.08
N SER A 110 0.40 -1.04 2.33
CA SER A 110 1.40 -1.86 3.02
C SER A 110 0.83 -3.24 3.32
N LEU A 111 1.08 -4.20 2.42
CA LEU A 111 0.56 -5.56 2.52
C LEU A 111 1.66 -6.59 2.30
N ILE A 112 1.51 -7.81 2.82
CA ILE A 112 2.44 -8.88 2.46
C ILE A 112 2.32 -9.16 0.96
N SER A 113 1.09 -9.26 0.44
CA SER A 113 0.78 -9.59 -0.97
C SER A 113 1.72 -10.67 -1.54
N PRO A 114 1.71 -11.88 -0.96
CA PRO A 114 2.70 -12.92 -1.24
C PRO A 114 2.75 -13.41 -2.69
N PHE A 115 1.66 -13.36 -3.44
CA PHE A 115 1.62 -13.96 -4.79
C PHE A 115 1.84 -12.90 -5.87
N ARG A 116 2.56 -13.24 -6.94
CA ARG A 116 2.73 -12.31 -8.07
C ARG A 116 1.41 -12.03 -8.77
N ALA A 117 0.59 -13.06 -8.96
CA ALA A 117 -0.69 -12.94 -9.67
C ALA A 117 -1.66 -11.95 -9.00
N GLU A 118 -1.71 -11.90 -7.67
CA GLU A 118 -2.60 -10.95 -6.98
C GLU A 118 -2.09 -9.51 -7.04
N ARG A 119 -0.75 -9.29 -7.09
CA ARG A 119 -0.17 -7.96 -7.28
C ARG A 119 -0.39 -7.46 -8.70
N GLN A 120 -0.26 -8.34 -9.69
CA GLN A 120 -0.63 -8.06 -11.08
C GLN A 120 -2.13 -7.71 -11.18
N MET A 121 -3.00 -8.48 -10.54
CA MET A 121 -4.44 -8.19 -10.47
C MET A 121 -4.72 -6.83 -9.83
N ALA A 122 -4.03 -6.47 -8.74
CA ALA A 122 -4.18 -5.17 -8.11
C ALA A 122 -3.76 -4.01 -9.06
N CYS A 123 -2.65 -4.18 -9.79
CA CYS A 123 -2.22 -3.23 -10.80
C CYS A 123 -3.26 -3.07 -11.93
N GLU A 124 -3.80 -4.18 -12.44
CA GLU A 124 -4.81 -4.18 -13.51
C GLU A 124 -6.15 -3.56 -13.06
N LEU A 125 -6.63 -3.89 -11.86
CA LEU A 125 -7.88 -3.36 -11.32
C LEU A 125 -7.82 -1.84 -11.13
N THR A 126 -6.65 -1.32 -10.76
CA THR A 126 -6.47 0.09 -10.42
C THR A 126 -6.17 0.98 -11.64
N ALA A 127 -5.94 0.38 -12.81
CA ALA A 127 -5.80 1.13 -14.05
C ALA A 127 -7.01 2.08 -14.31
N PRO A 128 -6.76 3.29 -14.86
CA PRO A 128 -5.50 3.78 -15.41
C PRO A 128 -4.60 4.54 -14.41
N VAL A 129 -4.84 4.43 -13.10
CA VAL A 129 -4.04 5.12 -12.08
C VAL A 129 -2.60 4.59 -12.09
N THR A 130 -1.62 5.48 -11.97
CA THR A 130 -0.21 5.09 -11.88
C THR A 130 0.02 4.23 -10.63
N PHE A 131 0.61 3.05 -10.83
CA PHE A 131 0.86 2.05 -9.80
C PHE A 131 2.35 1.80 -9.68
N PHE A 132 2.91 1.91 -8.47
CA PHE A 132 4.31 1.63 -8.18
C PHE A 132 4.43 0.41 -7.27
N GLU A 133 5.04 -0.67 -7.76
CA GLU A 133 5.37 -1.86 -6.96
C GLU A 133 6.70 -1.65 -6.22
N ILE A 134 6.63 -1.48 -4.90
CA ILE A 134 7.78 -1.30 -4.01
C ILE A 134 8.08 -2.62 -3.30
N PHE A 135 9.18 -3.27 -3.67
CA PHE A 135 9.63 -4.49 -3.03
C PHE A 135 10.51 -4.19 -1.82
N VAL A 136 10.02 -4.50 -0.61
CA VAL A 136 10.79 -4.45 0.63
C VAL A 136 11.53 -5.77 0.82
N ASP A 137 12.75 -5.78 0.31
CA ASP A 137 13.59 -6.95 0.21
C ASP A 137 14.41 -7.14 1.49
N THR A 138 13.98 -8.11 2.29
CA THR A 138 14.63 -8.51 3.54
C THR A 138 14.69 -10.02 3.58
N PRO A 139 15.87 -10.63 3.81
CA PRO A 139 15.99 -12.07 3.96
C PRO A 139 15.05 -12.62 5.05
N LEU A 140 14.54 -13.83 4.85
CA LEU A 140 13.62 -14.47 5.77
C LEU A 140 14.24 -14.63 7.17
N GLU A 141 15.52 -14.99 7.24
CA GLU A 141 16.26 -15.17 8.49
C GLU A 141 16.30 -13.88 9.31
N GLU A 142 16.46 -12.74 8.64
CA GLU A 142 16.42 -11.43 9.28
C GLU A 142 15.00 -11.07 9.72
N CYS A 143 13.98 -11.41 8.93
CA CYS A 143 12.59 -11.23 9.31
C CYS A 143 12.24 -12.03 10.57
N ILE A 144 12.70 -13.29 10.65
CA ILE A 144 12.56 -14.17 11.82
C ILE A 144 13.33 -13.60 13.03
N ARG A 145 14.53 -13.07 12.82
CA ARG A 145 15.33 -12.46 13.89
C ARG A 145 14.65 -11.22 14.48
N ARG A 146 14.03 -10.38 13.64
CA ARG A 146 13.32 -9.17 14.06
C ARG A 146 12.01 -9.48 14.79
N ASP A 147 11.22 -10.42 14.25
CA ASP A 147 9.89 -10.86 14.72
C ASP A 147 9.10 -9.88 15.62
N PRO A 148 8.84 -8.64 15.16
CA PRO A 148 8.30 -7.58 16.03
C PRO A 148 6.88 -7.89 16.54
N LYS A 149 6.16 -8.79 15.85
CA LYS A 149 4.78 -9.21 16.17
C LYS A 149 4.72 -10.60 16.84
N GLY A 150 5.87 -11.24 17.04
CA GLY A 150 5.96 -12.60 17.60
C GLY A 150 5.31 -13.67 16.71
N LEU A 151 5.14 -13.42 15.42
CA LEU A 151 4.43 -14.31 14.49
C LEU A 151 5.28 -15.54 14.14
N TYR A 152 6.59 -15.34 13.93
CA TYR A 152 7.50 -16.45 13.64
C TYR A 152 7.66 -17.36 14.87
N ALA A 153 7.78 -16.79 16.07
CA ALA A 153 7.79 -17.55 17.32
C ALA A 153 6.49 -18.37 17.52
N LYS A 154 5.32 -17.78 17.24
CA LYS A 154 4.02 -18.47 17.33
C LYS A 154 3.87 -19.61 16.32
N SER A 155 4.34 -19.42 15.08
CA SER A 155 4.34 -20.45 14.04
C SER A 155 5.22 -21.63 14.45
N ARG A 156 6.46 -21.37 14.92
CA ARG A 156 7.37 -22.41 15.42
C ARG A 156 6.79 -23.20 16.59
N ALA A 157 5.99 -22.56 17.45
CA ALA A 157 5.29 -23.20 18.54
C ALA A 157 4.01 -23.96 18.12
N GLY A 158 3.69 -24.04 16.81
CA GLY A 158 2.50 -24.71 16.27
C GLY A 158 1.19 -23.96 16.52
N ARG A 159 1.26 -22.71 16.98
CA ARG A 159 0.09 -21.89 17.36
C ARG A 159 -0.43 -21.00 16.23
N LEU A 160 0.33 -20.89 15.14
CA LEU A 160 -0.03 -20.14 13.94
C LEU A 160 0.27 -21.01 12.71
N ARG A 161 -0.68 -21.07 11.78
CA ARG A 161 -0.53 -21.75 10.49
C ARG A 161 -0.67 -20.74 9.35
N ASN A 162 -0.23 -21.14 8.16
CA ASN A 162 -0.21 -20.36 6.94
C ASN A 162 0.62 -19.07 7.07
N LEU A 163 1.77 -19.12 7.75
CA LEU A 163 2.68 -17.99 7.85
C LEU A 163 3.53 -17.88 6.58
N THR A 164 3.42 -16.73 5.91
CA THR A 164 4.17 -16.44 4.70
C THR A 164 5.69 -16.52 4.94
N GLY A 165 6.38 -17.29 4.10
CA GLY A 165 7.81 -17.57 4.20
C GLY A 165 8.16 -18.81 5.05
N ILE A 166 7.20 -19.40 5.76
CA ILE A 166 7.40 -20.65 6.53
C ILE A 166 6.57 -21.77 5.91
N ASP A 167 5.24 -21.66 5.98
CA ASP A 167 4.27 -22.67 5.58
C ASP A 167 3.31 -22.20 4.47
N SER A 168 3.46 -20.95 4.03
CA SER A 168 2.85 -20.39 2.80
C SER A 168 3.94 -19.67 2.00
N PRO A 169 3.98 -19.78 0.66
CA PRO A 169 5.07 -19.20 -0.14
C PRO A 169 5.01 -17.67 -0.17
N TYR A 170 6.15 -17.07 -0.46
CA TYR A 170 6.26 -15.67 -0.88
C TYR A 170 6.94 -15.68 -2.24
N GLU A 171 6.33 -15.04 -3.24
CA GLU A 171 6.84 -14.91 -4.59
C GLU A 171 7.37 -13.47 -4.77
N PRO A 172 8.69 -13.24 -4.65
CA PRO A 172 9.26 -11.92 -4.83
C PRO A 172 8.90 -11.33 -6.20
N PRO A 173 8.65 -10.00 -6.31
CA PRO A 173 8.52 -9.34 -7.59
C PRO A 173 9.77 -9.54 -8.45
N GLU A 174 9.59 -9.84 -9.73
CA GLU A 174 10.71 -10.00 -10.67
C GLU A 174 11.20 -8.65 -11.19
N GLN A 175 10.28 -7.71 -11.41
CA GLN A 175 10.55 -6.38 -11.96
C GLN A 175 9.79 -5.30 -11.17
N PRO A 176 10.06 -5.14 -9.86
CA PRO A 176 9.45 -4.06 -9.11
C PRO A 176 9.97 -2.70 -9.59
N ASP A 177 9.15 -1.66 -9.52
CA ASP A 177 9.57 -0.28 -9.81
C ASP A 177 10.70 0.18 -8.89
N LEU A 178 10.72 -0.33 -7.64
CA LEU A 178 11.79 -0.08 -6.70
C LEU A 178 12.01 -1.25 -5.73
N ARG A 179 13.25 -1.73 -5.67
CA ARG A 179 13.72 -2.68 -4.65
C ARG A 179 14.43 -1.96 -3.49
N LEU A 180 13.96 -2.20 -2.28
CA LEU A 180 14.46 -1.65 -1.02
C LEU A 180 15.19 -2.74 -0.21
N ALA A 181 16.52 -2.78 -0.30
CA ALA A 181 17.34 -3.72 0.46
C ALA A 181 17.54 -3.24 1.92
N THR A 182 16.82 -3.83 2.86
CA THR A 182 16.71 -3.29 4.24
C THR A 182 17.92 -3.55 5.15
N LEU A 183 18.89 -4.32 4.67
CA LEU A 183 20.17 -4.54 5.35
C LEU A 183 21.25 -3.53 4.96
N GLN A 184 21.02 -2.73 3.90
CA GLN A 184 22.01 -1.83 3.33
C GLN A 184 21.76 -0.36 3.69
N ALA A 185 20.58 -0.03 4.21
CA ALA A 185 20.17 1.32 4.55
C ALA A 185 19.12 1.29 5.66
N ASP A 186 19.03 2.38 6.41
CA ASP A 186 17.98 2.58 7.40
C ASP A 186 16.63 2.94 6.74
N ALA A 187 15.56 2.93 7.53
CA ALA A 187 14.21 3.17 7.04
C ALA A 187 14.03 4.59 6.45
N GLU A 188 14.73 5.58 7.01
CA GLU A 188 14.69 6.97 6.53
C GLU A 188 15.28 7.07 5.11
N ALA A 189 16.47 6.53 4.88
CA ALA A 189 17.10 6.52 3.57
C ALA A 189 16.29 5.71 2.54
N LEU A 190 15.68 4.60 2.95
CA LEU A 190 14.81 3.81 2.08
C LEU A 190 13.53 4.56 1.69
N ALA A 191 12.91 5.28 2.64
CA ALA A 191 11.79 6.15 2.33
C ALA A 191 12.20 7.27 1.35
N ASP A 192 13.43 7.79 1.42
CA ASP A 192 13.88 8.87 0.53
C ASP A 192 14.01 8.38 -0.91
N ARG A 193 14.38 7.12 -1.09
CA ARG A 193 14.39 6.47 -2.41
C ARG A 193 12.99 6.34 -3.00
N VAL A 194 11.97 6.04 -2.18
CA VAL A 194 10.58 6.04 -2.62
C VAL A 194 10.16 7.45 -3.05
N LEU A 195 10.45 8.47 -2.24
CA LEU A 195 10.15 9.86 -2.59
C LEU A 195 10.87 10.29 -3.89
N ALA A 196 12.11 9.85 -4.10
CA ALA A 196 12.86 10.12 -5.33
C ALA A 196 12.19 9.48 -6.56
N LEU A 197 11.74 8.22 -6.45
CA LEU A 197 10.96 7.55 -7.50
C LEU A 197 9.69 8.35 -7.84
N LEU A 198 8.94 8.77 -6.82
CA LEU A 198 7.70 9.53 -7.02
C LEU A 198 7.95 10.91 -7.66
N ARG A 199 9.07 11.57 -7.33
CA ARG A 199 9.48 12.83 -8.00
C ARG A 199 9.83 12.61 -9.46
N GLN A 200 10.58 11.54 -9.76
CA GLN A 200 10.97 11.20 -11.13
C GLN A 200 9.75 11.00 -12.05
N HIS A 201 8.64 10.51 -11.49
CA HIS A 201 7.39 10.28 -12.21
C HIS A 201 6.38 11.43 -12.09
N GLY A 202 6.78 12.59 -11.53
CA GLY A 202 5.90 13.76 -11.44
C GLY A 202 4.73 13.62 -10.45
N VAL A 203 4.77 12.63 -9.56
CA VAL A 203 3.78 12.45 -8.49
C VAL A 203 4.02 13.45 -7.37
N VAL A 204 5.29 13.60 -6.98
CA VAL A 204 5.74 14.56 -5.97
C VAL A 204 6.42 15.73 -6.66
N ARG A 205 5.97 16.94 -6.36
CA ARG A 205 6.58 18.16 -6.91
C ARG A 205 7.86 18.51 -6.14
N SER A 206 8.82 19.11 -6.84
CA SER A 206 10.14 19.44 -6.27
C SER A 206 10.13 20.65 -5.32
N GLU A 207 9.01 21.36 -5.21
CA GLU A 207 8.92 22.59 -4.41
C GLU A 207 8.16 22.37 -3.11
N ALA A 208 8.85 22.66 -1.99
CA ALA A 208 8.18 22.96 -0.74
C ALA A 208 7.49 24.31 -0.89
N LEU A 209 6.14 24.34 -0.89
CA LEU A 209 5.43 25.57 -0.61
C LEU A 209 5.91 26.11 0.75
N PRO A 210 6.11 27.44 0.89
CA PRO A 210 6.59 28.02 2.14
C PRO A 210 5.75 27.54 3.30
N ARG A 211 6.42 27.09 4.37
CA ARG A 211 5.78 26.55 5.58
C ARG A 211 4.75 27.57 6.11
N PHE A 212 3.46 27.28 5.95
CA PHE A 212 2.44 27.94 6.76
C PHE A 212 2.69 27.60 8.24
N GLY A 213 3.05 28.61 9.03
CA GLY A 213 2.92 28.60 10.49
C GLY A 213 4.17 28.29 11.31
N ALA A 214 5.24 29.05 11.14
CA ALA A 214 6.10 29.42 12.29
C ALA A 214 5.76 30.86 12.69
N ALA A 215 4.62 31.05 13.37
CA ALA A 215 4.35 32.28 14.13
C ALA A 215 3.17 32.05 15.08
N ALA A 216 3.45 32.02 16.39
CA ALA A 216 2.70 32.73 17.43
C ALA A 216 3.22 32.36 18.83
N ARG A 217 4.39 32.86 19.22
CA ARG A 217 4.69 33.25 20.62
C ARG A 217 5.70 34.39 20.63
N ALA A 218 5.17 35.60 20.49
CA ALA A 218 5.73 36.82 21.08
C ALA A 218 4.66 37.92 20.94
N VAL A 219 3.72 37.95 21.88
CA VAL A 219 3.04 39.18 22.28
C VAL A 219 2.92 39.14 23.81
N SER A 220 3.47 40.21 24.41
CA SER A 220 3.58 40.59 25.83
C SER A 220 4.27 39.63 26.78
#